data_AF-A0AAU9XVX6-F1
#
_entry.id   AF-A0AAU9XVX6-F1
#
_cell.length_a   1.000
_cell.length_b   1.000
_cell.length_c   1.000
_cell.angle_alpha   90.00
_cell.angle_beta   90.00
_cell.angle_gamma   90.00
#
_symmetry.space_group_name_H-M   'P 1'
#
loop_
_entity.id
_entity.type
_entity.pdbx_description
1 polymer ?
#
loop_
_entity_poly.entity_id
_entity_poly.type
_entity_poly.pdbx_seq_one_letter_code
_entity_poly.pdbx_strand_id
1 'polypeptide(L)'
;MEEVKTLRISIFKVAKAFEKFALNYSKQHLSGMRPFERLVFPKIVLVIQKAYHLNASDFSFEVQQWHTRINIASSNFEENGSLVVAFVYKDLHDLLLTDQAIRSETDNKSYINSKIMAITMDPKPNKLRENVILKFENLKVSTAEKRCMFWSGFNTRSEGFSEEGCHVVSLKSNSEETVCSCNHLTHFAVLMNYDGSTKLAEEDETVLKIITHVGLSLSIVGILLTLILYFCLTDVDQPLSQIRMSVSMSLGAGQIIFLAGINATENKAACVTIAALMQYFLMAAFCWMLTEGIFLYLFVVKVYNINSKMYMYHVISWGLPVIMVAMSLGIAAGKEGLQSYTSDKYCWLSSTNNLIWIFVTFVAFIEILNILILIRVIREMT
;
A
#
# COMPACT_ATOMS: atom_id res chain seq x y z
N MET A 1 -16.23 -2.65 -15.98
CA MET A 1 -16.28 -1.17 -15.84
C MET A 1 -17.71 -0.64 -15.97
N GLU A 2 -18.52 -1.12 -16.92
CA GLU A 2 -19.89 -0.64 -17.16
C GLU A 2 -20.91 -1.04 -16.06
N GLU A 3 -20.76 -2.24 -15.50
CA GLU A 3 -21.56 -2.68 -14.34
C GLU A 3 -21.34 -1.80 -13.10
N VAL A 4 -20.08 -1.39 -12.84
CA VAL A 4 -19.73 -0.52 -11.71
C VAL A 4 -20.34 0.87 -11.86
N LYS A 5 -20.29 1.45 -13.08
CA LYS A 5 -20.94 2.74 -13.35
C LYS A 5 -22.45 2.65 -13.11
N THR A 6 -23.07 1.58 -13.58
CA THR A 6 -24.51 1.32 -13.41
C THR A 6 -24.89 1.18 -11.93
N LEU A 7 -24.07 0.47 -11.15
CA LEU A 7 -24.26 0.33 -9.71
C LEU A 7 -24.19 1.70 -9.01
N ARG A 8 -23.14 2.50 -9.25
CA ARG A 8 -22.98 3.83 -8.64
C ARG A 8 -24.15 4.76 -8.95
N ILE A 9 -24.61 4.80 -10.21
CA ILE A 9 -25.81 5.57 -10.61
C ILE A 9 -27.03 5.13 -9.79
N SER A 10 -27.24 3.82 -9.68
CA SER A 10 -28.40 3.26 -9.00
C SER A 10 -28.40 3.60 -7.52
N ILE A 11 -27.25 3.50 -6.86
CA ILE A 11 -27.04 3.88 -5.47
C ILE A 11 -27.43 5.35 -5.23
N PHE A 12 -26.88 6.28 -6.02
CA PHE A 12 -27.18 7.71 -5.83
C PHE A 12 -28.61 8.09 -6.24
N LYS A 13 -29.25 7.34 -7.16
CA LYS A 13 -30.69 7.49 -7.44
C LYS A 13 -31.53 7.13 -6.23
N VAL A 14 -31.21 6.03 -5.55
CA VAL A 14 -31.91 5.60 -4.32
C VAL A 14 -31.68 6.60 -3.20
N ALA A 15 -30.44 7.05 -3.00
CA ALA A 15 -30.10 8.08 -2.00
C ALA A 15 -30.96 9.34 -2.21
N LYS A 16 -30.97 9.89 -3.43
CA LYS A 16 -31.76 11.08 -3.79
C LYS A 16 -33.26 10.89 -3.60
N ALA A 17 -33.79 9.70 -3.89
CA ALA A 17 -35.20 9.38 -3.67
C ALA A 17 -35.54 9.37 -2.16
N PHE A 18 -34.66 8.79 -1.35
CA PHE A 18 -34.79 8.78 0.11
C PHE A 18 -34.69 10.18 0.70
N GLU A 19 -33.76 11.02 0.23
CA GLU A 19 -33.63 12.41 0.66
C GLU A 19 -34.91 13.22 0.39
N LYS A 20 -35.51 13.03 -0.79
CA LYS A 20 -36.78 13.66 -1.15
C LYS A 20 -37.92 13.17 -0.26
N PHE A 21 -37.95 11.88 0.05
CA PHE A 21 -38.91 11.31 1.00
C PHE A 21 -38.76 11.95 2.40
N ALA A 22 -37.53 12.00 2.93
CA ALA A 22 -37.26 12.59 4.23
C ALA A 22 -37.64 14.08 4.28
N LEU A 23 -37.34 14.83 3.22
CA LEU A 23 -37.73 16.24 3.11
C LEU A 23 -39.28 16.40 3.13
N ASN A 24 -40.02 15.58 2.40
CA ASN A 24 -41.48 15.60 2.41
C ASN A 24 -42.08 15.16 3.76
N TYR A 25 -41.52 14.12 4.37
CA TYR A 25 -41.90 13.66 5.70
C TYR A 25 -41.76 14.79 6.73
N SER A 26 -40.63 15.48 6.66
CA SER A 26 -40.29 16.60 7.54
C SER A 26 -41.26 17.78 7.41
N LYS A 27 -41.75 18.10 6.19
CA LYS A 27 -42.77 19.14 5.99
C LYS A 27 -44.08 18.83 6.71
N GLN A 28 -44.44 17.55 6.84
CA GLN A 28 -45.68 17.12 7.47
C GLN A 28 -45.54 16.96 8.99
N HIS A 29 -44.35 16.63 9.49
CA HIS A 29 -44.14 16.24 10.89
C HIS A 29 -43.44 17.29 11.75
N LEU A 30 -42.70 18.24 11.15
CA LEU A 30 -42.17 19.37 11.90
C LEU A 30 -43.27 20.41 12.12
N SER A 31 -43.51 20.71 13.39
CA SER A 31 -44.44 21.76 13.83
C SER A 31 -43.66 22.87 14.54
N GLY A 32 -44.29 24.02 14.78
CA GLY A 32 -43.65 25.12 15.52
C GLY A 32 -43.12 24.73 16.92
N MET A 33 -43.65 23.66 17.52
CA MET A 33 -43.21 23.14 18.83
C MET A 33 -42.07 22.12 18.75
N ARG A 34 -41.80 21.55 17.57
CA ARG A 34 -40.68 20.63 17.32
C ARG A 34 -39.92 21.09 16.09
N PRO A 35 -39.03 22.08 16.21
CA PRO A 35 -38.30 22.64 15.07
C PRO A 35 -37.09 21.79 14.65
N PHE A 36 -36.76 20.73 15.41
CA PHE A 36 -35.59 19.89 15.23
C PHE A 36 -35.91 18.43 15.54
N GLU A 37 -35.41 17.52 14.71
CA GLU A 37 -35.48 16.07 14.94
C GLU A 37 -34.19 15.39 14.46
N ARG A 38 -33.68 14.46 15.27
CA ARG A 38 -32.50 13.64 14.95
C ARG A 38 -32.90 12.18 14.87
N LEU A 39 -32.69 11.57 13.72
CA LEU A 39 -32.97 10.15 13.48
C LEU A 39 -31.66 9.40 13.25
N VAL A 40 -31.41 8.40 14.10
CA VAL A 40 -30.22 7.56 14.03
C VAL A 40 -30.66 6.15 13.64
N PHE A 41 -30.32 5.75 12.42
CA PHE A 41 -30.54 4.39 11.92
C PHE A 41 -29.21 3.61 11.89
N PRO A 42 -29.25 2.28 11.70
CA PRO A 42 -28.03 1.46 11.65
C PRO A 42 -27.04 1.93 10.58
N LYS A 43 -27.52 2.34 9.40
CA LYS A 43 -26.70 2.69 8.22
C LYS A 43 -26.68 4.18 7.88
N ILE A 44 -27.56 4.97 8.46
CA ILE A 44 -27.69 6.39 8.15
C ILE A 44 -28.00 7.19 9.41
N VAL A 45 -27.46 8.40 9.51
CA VAL A 45 -27.91 9.40 10.48
C VAL A 45 -28.47 10.56 9.68
N LEU A 46 -29.65 11.04 10.04
CA LEU A 46 -30.15 12.28 9.47
C LEU A 46 -30.67 13.21 10.56
N VAL A 47 -30.53 14.50 10.29
CA VAL A 47 -31.01 15.58 11.14
C VAL A 47 -31.86 16.50 10.30
N ILE A 48 -33.00 16.83 10.85
CA ILE A 48 -34.01 17.67 10.24
C ILE A 48 -34.16 18.90 11.12
N GLN A 49 -34.07 20.08 10.54
CA GLN A 49 -34.30 21.33 11.26
C GLN A 49 -35.00 22.36 10.39
N LYS A 50 -35.93 23.10 10.99
CA LYS A 50 -36.45 24.34 10.40
C LYS A 50 -35.58 25.51 10.85
N ALA A 51 -34.89 26.16 9.92
CA ALA A 51 -33.95 27.25 10.16
C ALA A 51 -34.41 28.55 9.50
N TYR A 52 -33.96 29.71 9.98
CA TYR A 52 -34.44 31.04 9.54
C TYR A 52 -33.27 32.01 9.31
N HIS A 53 -33.44 32.96 8.38
CA HIS A 53 -32.39 33.90 7.98
C HIS A 53 -31.87 34.84 9.09
N LEU A 54 -32.78 35.50 9.83
CA LEU A 54 -32.45 36.65 10.69
C LEU A 54 -32.50 36.36 12.20
N ASN A 55 -32.92 35.17 12.62
CA ASN A 55 -33.23 34.91 14.03
C ASN A 55 -32.82 33.51 14.54
N ALA A 56 -31.83 32.87 13.92
CA ALA A 56 -31.37 31.55 14.35
C ALA A 56 -29.84 31.44 14.30
N SER A 57 -29.28 30.74 15.29
CA SER A 57 -27.94 30.17 15.25
C SER A 57 -27.74 29.37 13.95
N ASP A 58 -26.52 29.35 13.43
CA ASP A 58 -26.14 28.51 12.29
C ASP A 58 -26.66 27.07 12.46
N PHE A 59 -27.02 26.43 11.35
CA PHE A 59 -27.31 25.01 11.37
C PHE A 59 -25.99 24.27 11.55
N SER A 60 -25.75 23.75 12.76
CA SER A 60 -24.60 22.91 13.06
C SER A 60 -25.08 21.52 13.45
N PHE A 61 -24.70 20.53 12.66
CA PHE A 61 -24.93 19.13 12.93
C PHE A 61 -23.60 18.45 13.23
N GLU A 62 -23.48 17.82 14.39
CA GLU A 62 -22.30 17.08 14.78
C GLU A 62 -22.64 15.63 15.18
N VAL A 63 -21.89 14.69 14.61
CA VAL A 63 -21.93 13.29 15.00
C VAL A 63 -20.66 12.96 15.77
N GLN A 64 -20.72 13.09 17.10
CA GLN A 64 -19.57 12.91 17.99
C GLN A 64 -18.82 11.59 17.79
N GLN A 65 -19.53 10.49 17.53
CA GLN A 65 -18.91 9.18 17.32
C GLN A 65 -17.93 9.13 16.11
N TRP A 66 -18.03 10.06 15.17
CA TRP A 66 -17.27 10.04 13.92
C TRP A 66 -16.65 11.41 13.59
N HIS A 67 -16.52 12.28 14.59
CA HIS A 67 -15.97 13.65 14.50
C HIS A 67 -16.46 14.46 13.27
N THR A 68 -17.66 14.16 12.80
CA THR A 68 -18.20 14.66 11.54
C THR A 68 -19.11 15.84 11.84
N ARG A 69 -18.89 16.98 11.17
CA ARG A 69 -19.67 18.19 11.38
C ARG A 69 -20.13 18.80 10.07
N ILE A 70 -21.39 19.23 10.01
CA ILE A 70 -21.95 20.01 8.90
C ILE A 70 -22.36 21.35 9.46
N ASN A 71 -21.86 22.44 8.88
CA ASN A 71 -22.23 23.80 9.26
C ASN A 71 -22.75 24.58 8.05
N ILE A 72 -23.94 25.17 8.20
CA ILE A 72 -24.59 26.01 7.19
C ILE A 72 -24.95 27.35 7.85
N ALA A 73 -24.42 28.43 7.28
CA ALA A 73 -24.68 29.79 7.75
C ALA A 73 -26.16 30.17 7.63
N SER A 74 -26.66 30.92 8.62
CA SER A 74 -28.05 31.38 8.64
C SER A 74 -28.43 32.26 7.45
N SER A 75 -27.46 32.96 6.86
CA SER A 75 -27.60 33.78 5.64
C SER A 75 -28.11 32.99 4.42
N ASN A 76 -27.98 31.65 4.44
CA ASN A 76 -28.46 30.80 3.37
C ASN A 76 -29.94 30.43 3.47
N PHE A 77 -30.61 30.76 4.58
CA PHE A 77 -32.02 30.42 4.79
C PHE A 77 -32.95 31.54 4.34
N GLU A 78 -34.20 31.18 4.06
CA GLU A 78 -35.26 32.14 3.76
C GLU A 78 -35.80 32.80 5.04
N GLU A 79 -36.33 34.01 4.91
CA GLU A 79 -36.93 34.74 6.04
C GLU A 79 -38.16 34.01 6.61
N ASN A 80 -38.96 33.39 5.74
CA ASN A 80 -40.11 32.56 6.12
C ASN A 80 -39.73 31.15 6.62
N GLY A 81 -38.42 30.88 6.69
CA GLY A 81 -37.83 29.64 7.14
C GLY A 81 -37.55 28.65 6.01
N SER A 82 -36.40 27.99 6.12
CA SER A 82 -35.97 26.89 5.26
C SER A 82 -35.97 25.59 6.05
N LEU A 83 -36.50 24.54 5.44
CA LEU A 83 -36.37 23.20 5.96
C LEU A 83 -35.05 22.60 5.48
N VAL A 84 -34.19 22.20 6.41
CA VAL A 84 -32.88 21.62 6.14
C VAL A 84 -32.86 20.17 6.60
N VAL A 85 -32.41 19.27 5.74
CA VAL A 85 -32.14 17.88 6.10
C VAL A 85 -30.70 17.54 5.73
N ALA A 86 -29.94 17.12 6.73
CA ALA A 86 -28.56 16.69 6.59
C ALA A 86 -28.48 15.17 6.80
N PHE A 87 -27.69 14.49 5.96
CA PHE A 87 -27.50 13.05 5.97
C PHE A 87 -26.03 12.71 6.12
N VAL A 88 -25.73 11.71 6.96
CA VAL A 88 -24.44 11.03 7.03
C VAL A 88 -24.69 9.56 6.76
N TYR A 89 -24.24 9.10 5.59
CA TYR A 89 -24.31 7.70 5.20
C TYR A 89 -23.10 6.94 5.75
N LYS A 90 -23.35 5.93 6.57
CA LYS A 90 -22.29 5.22 7.29
C LYS A 90 -21.53 4.24 6.40
N ASP A 91 -22.22 3.52 5.52
CA ASP A 91 -21.70 2.40 4.71
C ASP A 91 -21.79 2.65 3.19
N LEU A 92 -22.31 3.81 2.77
CA LEU A 92 -22.43 4.14 1.35
C LEU A 92 -21.08 4.22 0.66
N HIS A 93 -20.03 4.62 1.39
CA HIS A 93 -18.67 4.67 0.87
C HIS A 93 -18.14 3.25 0.52
N ASP A 94 -18.45 2.24 1.33
CA ASP A 94 -18.09 0.84 1.07
C ASP A 94 -18.76 0.28 -0.19
N LEU A 95 -20.04 0.64 -0.39
CA LEU A 95 -20.81 0.23 -1.57
C LEU A 95 -20.32 0.87 -2.88
N LEU A 96 -19.55 1.95 -2.81
CA LEU A 96 -18.98 2.62 -3.99
C LEU A 96 -17.65 2.01 -4.45
N LEU A 97 -17.26 0.85 -3.88
CA LEU A 97 -16.06 0.08 -4.16
C LEU A 97 -14.79 0.88 -3.88
N THR A 98 -14.49 1.09 -2.60
CA THR A 98 -13.35 1.86 -2.07
C THR A 98 -11.98 1.45 -2.63
N ASP A 99 -11.83 0.23 -3.17
CA ASP A 99 -10.59 -0.30 -3.75
C ASP A 99 -10.41 -0.03 -5.25
N GLN A 100 -11.43 0.52 -5.93
CA GLN A 100 -11.31 0.92 -7.33
C GLN A 100 -10.92 2.39 -7.43
N ALA A 101 -9.73 2.63 -7.99
CA ALA A 101 -9.23 3.96 -8.27
C ALA A 101 -10.22 4.77 -9.14
N ILE A 102 -10.54 5.95 -8.64
CA ILE A 102 -11.17 7.06 -9.35
C ILE A 102 -10.00 7.84 -9.96
N ARG A 103 -9.74 7.74 -11.28
CA ARG A 103 -8.75 8.57 -11.98
C ARG A 103 -9.19 10.05 -11.96
N SER A 104 -8.46 10.82 -11.17
CA SER A 104 -8.55 12.27 -11.27
C SER A 104 -8.20 12.80 -12.65
N GLU A 105 -8.62 14.03 -12.95
CA GLU A 105 -8.12 14.83 -14.08
C GLU A 105 -6.59 14.93 -14.13
N THR A 106 -5.90 14.72 -13.00
CA THR A 106 -4.43 14.75 -12.91
C THR A 106 -3.75 13.38 -13.11
N ASP A 107 -4.45 12.39 -13.68
CA ASP A 107 -3.97 11.01 -13.94
C ASP A 107 -3.61 10.18 -12.67
N ASN A 108 -3.79 10.78 -11.49
CA ASN A 108 -3.56 10.12 -10.21
C ASN A 108 -4.79 9.29 -9.77
N LYS A 109 -4.51 8.07 -9.28
CA LYS A 109 -5.51 7.19 -8.68
C LYS A 109 -5.96 7.74 -7.33
N SER A 110 -7.25 8.03 -7.21
CA SER A 110 -7.86 8.53 -5.98
C SER A 110 -8.92 7.59 -5.45
N TYR A 111 -9.09 7.58 -4.13
CA TYR A 111 -9.98 6.66 -3.43
C TYR A 111 -10.77 7.42 -2.39
N ILE A 112 -12.00 6.98 -2.11
CA ILE A 112 -12.86 7.63 -1.11
C ILE A 112 -12.26 7.37 0.28
N ASN A 113 -11.91 8.44 1.00
CA ASN A 113 -11.31 8.38 2.32
C ASN A 113 -12.22 8.96 3.42
N SER A 114 -13.52 9.08 3.15
CA SER A 114 -14.49 9.54 4.12
C SER A 114 -15.84 8.87 3.93
N LYS A 115 -16.69 9.02 4.92
CA LYS A 115 -18.13 8.79 4.78
C LYS A 115 -18.76 9.83 3.85
N ILE A 116 -19.92 9.50 3.30
CA ILE A 116 -20.66 10.40 2.41
C ILE A 116 -21.62 11.24 3.24
N MET A 117 -21.53 12.55 3.03
CA MET A 117 -22.46 13.51 3.61
C MET A 117 -23.33 14.10 2.52
N ALA A 118 -24.61 14.30 2.78
CA ALA A 118 -25.50 14.97 1.85
C ALA A 118 -26.38 15.99 2.57
N ILE A 119 -26.78 17.04 1.87
CA ILE A 119 -27.62 18.10 2.42
C ILE A 119 -28.68 18.44 1.39
N THR A 120 -29.92 18.54 1.84
CA THR A 120 -31.03 19.02 1.04
C THR A 120 -31.79 20.11 1.79
N MET A 121 -32.33 21.07 1.04
CA MET A 121 -33.03 22.23 1.58
C MET A 121 -34.31 22.50 0.78
N ASP A 122 -35.36 22.92 1.49
CA ASP A 122 -36.61 23.42 0.90
C ASP A 122 -36.99 24.78 1.49
N PRO A 123 -37.19 25.82 0.65
CA PRO A 123 -36.93 25.83 -0.78
C PRO A 123 -35.43 25.67 -1.10
N LYS A 124 -35.12 25.07 -2.26
CA LYS A 124 -33.73 24.87 -2.68
C LYS A 124 -33.16 26.21 -3.19
N PRO A 125 -32.06 26.73 -2.60
CA PRO A 125 -31.46 27.98 -3.07
C PRO A 125 -30.77 27.76 -4.42
N ASN A 126 -30.87 28.76 -5.31
CA ASN A 126 -30.18 28.74 -6.61
C ASN A 126 -28.66 28.84 -6.45
N LYS A 127 -28.20 29.65 -5.48
CA LYS A 127 -26.80 29.81 -5.10
C LYS A 127 -26.74 30.08 -3.60
N LEU A 128 -25.78 29.48 -2.91
CA LEU A 128 -25.53 29.77 -1.51
C LEU A 128 -24.87 31.16 -1.37
N ARG A 129 -25.30 31.94 -0.38
CA ARG A 129 -24.66 33.20 -0.01
C ARG A 129 -23.31 32.96 0.65
N GLU A 130 -23.25 31.93 1.49
CA GLU A 130 -22.04 31.47 2.17
C GLU A 130 -21.82 29.97 1.95
N ASN A 131 -20.56 29.57 1.83
CA ASN A 131 -20.21 28.17 1.62
C ASN A 131 -20.59 27.31 2.83
N VAL A 132 -21.04 26.09 2.56
CA VAL A 132 -21.20 25.08 3.60
C VAL A 132 -19.84 24.56 4.02
N ILE A 133 -19.64 24.45 5.33
CA ILE A 133 -18.44 23.87 5.92
C ILE A 133 -18.73 22.44 6.37
N LEU A 134 -17.96 21.51 5.85
CA LEU A 134 -18.10 20.08 6.09
C LEU A 134 -16.82 19.54 6.70
N LYS A 135 -16.89 19.00 7.91
CA LYS A 135 -15.79 18.32 8.59
C LYS A 135 -15.99 16.83 8.49
N PHE A 136 -15.01 16.13 7.91
CA PHE A 136 -14.97 14.69 7.76
C PHE A 136 -13.88 14.10 8.64
N GLU A 137 -14.18 12.97 9.27
CA GLU A 137 -13.16 12.05 9.78
C GLU A 137 -12.61 11.23 8.61
N ASN A 138 -11.29 11.16 8.51
CA ASN A 138 -10.60 10.39 7.48
C ASN A 138 -10.56 8.91 7.88
N LEU A 139 -10.98 8.03 6.97
CA LEU A 139 -10.98 6.58 7.21
C LEU A 139 -9.56 6.02 7.32
N LYS A 140 -8.62 6.61 6.58
CA LYS A 140 -7.18 6.34 6.64
C LYS A 140 -6.44 7.63 7.00
N VAL A 141 -5.66 7.56 8.08
CA VAL A 141 -4.78 8.65 8.52
C VAL A 141 -3.61 8.77 7.55
N SER A 142 -3.48 9.92 6.90
CA SER A 142 -2.42 10.17 5.92
C SER A 142 -2.19 11.66 5.71
N THR A 143 -0.96 11.99 5.32
CA THR A 143 -0.52 13.31 4.86
C THR A 143 -0.65 13.48 3.35
N ALA A 144 -1.10 12.46 2.63
CA ALA A 144 -1.34 12.52 1.19
C ALA A 144 -2.36 13.61 0.82
N GLU A 145 -2.29 14.07 -0.43
CA GLU A 145 -3.18 15.11 -0.96
C GLU A 145 -4.65 14.66 -0.90
N LYS A 146 -5.46 15.47 -0.20
CA LYS A 146 -6.90 15.26 -0.01
C LYS A 146 -7.65 16.23 -0.89
N ARG A 147 -8.75 15.78 -1.48
CA ARG A 147 -9.60 16.59 -2.36
C ARG A 147 -11.05 16.46 -1.95
N CYS A 148 -11.69 17.60 -1.76
CA CYS A 148 -13.11 17.68 -1.42
C CYS A 148 -13.92 17.60 -2.70
N MET A 149 -14.66 16.50 -2.88
CA MET A 149 -15.40 16.26 -4.11
C MET A 149 -16.88 16.01 -3.82
N PHE A 150 -17.69 16.09 -4.87
CA PHE A 150 -19.10 15.73 -4.82
C PHE A 150 -19.50 14.83 -5.97
N TRP A 151 -20.59 14.08 -5.79
CA TRP A 151 -21.15 13.25 -6.84
C TRP A 151 -21.88 14.11 -7.88
N SER A 152 -21.29 14.24 -9.08
CA SER A 152 -21.85 14.95 -10.23
C SER A 152 -22.56 14.02 -11.23
N GLY A 153 -22.39 12.70 -11.08
CA GLY A 153 -22.87 11.70 -12.04
C GLY A 153 -22.03 11.63 -13.31
N PHE A 154 -22.28 10.61 -14.15
CA PHE A 154 -21.44 10.31 -15.31
C PHE A 154 -21.71 11.18 -16.55
N ASN A 155 -22.68 12.10 -16.49
CA ASN A 155 -23.03 12.97 -17.61
C ASN A 155 -22.05 14.13 -17.78
N THR A 156 -21.40 14.56 -16.69
CA THR A 156 -20.47 15.69 -16.67
C THR A 156 -19.00 15.22 -16.69
N ARG A 157 -18.69 14.07 -16.09
CA ARG A 157 -17.34 13.48 -16.05
C ARG A 157 -17.40 11.97 -16.16
N SER A 158 -16.35 11.37 -16.73
CA SER A 158 -16.23 9.91 -16.95
C SER A 158 -16.29 9.06 -15.67
N GLU A 159 -16.08 9.68 -14.51
CA GLU A 159 -15.89 9.03 -13.21
C GLU A 159 -16.96 9.32 -12.15
N GLY A 160 -17.80 10.33 -12.39
CA GLY A 160 -18.95 10.64 -11.55
C GLY A 160 -18.71 11.57 -10.36
N PHE A 161 -17.46 11.83 -9.96
CA PHE A 161 -17.11 12.82 -8.93
C PHE A 161 -16.46 14.08 -9.54
N SER A 162 -16.74 15.24 -8.94
CA SER A 162 -16.19 16.54 -9.36
C SER A 162 -15.74 17.38 -8.15
N GLU A 163 -14.73 18.22 -8.35
CA GLU A 163 -14.23 19.21 -7.38
C GLU A 163 -14.86 20.59 -7.54
N GLU A 164 -15.65 20.78 -8.60
CA GLU A 164 -16.17 22.08 -8.95
C GLU A 164 -16.99 22.70 -7.80
N GLY A 165 -16.58 23.88 -7.35
CA GLY A 165 -17.24 24.59 -6.25
C GLY A 165 -16.93 24.06 -4.85
N CYS A 166 -16.00 23.10 -4.70
CA CYS A 166 -15.53 22.56 -3.43
C CYS A 166 -14.01 22.67 -3.29
N HIS A 167 -13.52 22.99 -2.10
CA HIS A 167 -12.09 23.00 -1.82
C HIS A 167 -11.80 22.64 -0.35
N VAL A 168 -10.59 22.16 -0.10
CA VAL A 168 -10.09 21.86 1.25
C VAL A 168 -9.70 23.17 1.95
N VAL A 169 -10.11 23.30 3.21
CA VAL A 169 -9.69 24.39 4.11
C VAL A 169 -8.45 23.92 4.87
N SER A 170 -7.28 24.11 4.28
CA SER A 170 -6.01 23.53 4.79
C SER A 170 -5.68 23.94 6.22
N LEU A 171 -5.99 25.19 6.62
CA LEU A 171 -5.73 25.70 7.98
C LEU A 171 -6.54 24.98 9.08
N LYS A 172 -7.64 24.30 8.71
CA LYS A 172 -8.52 23.58 9.65
C LYS A 172 -8.48 22.06 9.43
N SER A 173 -7.64 21.59 8.51
CA SER A 173 -7.51 20.17 8.16
C SER A 173 -6.20 19.62 8.71
N ASN A 174 -6.21 18.36 9.15
CA ASN A 174 -5.03 17.64 9.64
C ASN A 174 -4.98 16.23 9.02
N SER A 175 -4.12 15.34 9.54
CA SER A 175 -4.00 13.96 9.05
C SER A 175 -5.26 13.11 9.29
N GLU A 176 -5.98 13.37 10.37
CA GLU A 176 -7.16 12.60 10.85
C GLU A 176 -8.49 13.20 10.38
N GLU A 177 -8.54 14.51 10.16
CA GLU A 177 -9.76 15.25 9.86
C GLU A 177 -9.56 16.17 8.66
N THR A 178 -10.55 16.22 7.77
CA THR A 178 -10.53 17.09 6.59
C THR A 178 -11.73 18.03 6.63
N VAL A 179 -11.47 19.33 6.49
CA VAL A 179 -12.51 20.35 6.42
C VAL A 179 -12.65 20.84 4.99
N CYS A 180 -13.85 20.70 4.44
CA CYS A 180 -14.23 21.13 3.11
C CYS A 180 -15.12 22.37 3.16
N SER A 181 -14.94 23.25 2.19
CA SER A 181 -15.80 24.41 1.94
C SER A 181 -16.41 24.29 0.55
N CYS A 182 -17.73 24.19 0.46
CA CYS A 182 -18.47 23.96 -0.79
C CYS A 182 -19.57 25.00 -1.00
N ASN A 183 -19.79 25.42 -2.25
CA ASN A 183 -20.77 26.47 -2.61
C ASN A 183 -22.13 25.95 -3.09
N HIS A 184 -22.38 24.65 -2.99
CA HIS A 184 -23.62 23.99 -3.39
C HIS A 184 -24.06 22.95 -2.36
N LEU A 185 -25.25 22.35 -2.57
CA LEU A 185 -25.81 21.29 -1.73
C LEU A 185 -25.99 20.03 -2.58
N THR A 186 -25.14 19.03 -2.35
CA THR A 186 -25.09 17.76 -3.09
C THR A 186 -24.67 16.61 -2.16
N HIS A 187 -23.95 15.60 -2.69
CA HIS A 187 -23.39 14.48 -1.93
C HIS A 187 -21.86 14.61 -1.94
N PHE A 188 -21.28 14.84 -0.78
CA PHE A 188 -19.87 15.16 -0.60
C PHE A 188 -19.08 13.97 -0.06
N ALA A 189 -17.84 13.88 -0.50
CA ALA A 189 -16.84 12.95 0.02
C ALA A 189 -15.44 13.57 -0.08
N VAL A 190 -14.54 13.11 0.77
CA VAL A 190 -13.11 13.38 0.66
C VAL A 190 -12.49 12.24 -0.12
N LEU A 191 -11.85 12.55 -1.24
CA LEU A 191 -11.01 11.60 -1.94
C LEU A 191 -9.55 11.88 -1.58
N MET A 192 -8.77 10.82 -1.48
CA MET A 192 -7.34 10.88 -1.20
C MET A 192 -6.60 10.27 -2.38
N ASN A 193 -5.59 10.98 -2.88
CA ASN A 193 -4.67 10.43 -3.86
C ASN A 193 -3.82 9.37 -3.16
N TYR A 194 -3.96 8.12 -3.57
CA TYR A 194 -3.09 7.06 -3.10
C TYR A 194 -2.16 6.75 -4.26
N ASP A 195 -0.96 7.32 -4.20
CA ASP A 195 0.14 6.74 -4.92
C ASP A 195 0.35 5.34 -4.32
N GLY A 196 0.41 4.30 -5.15
CA GLY A 196 0.69 2.94 -4.72
C GLY A 196 2.06 2.78 -4.03
N SER A 197 2.82 3.87 -3.91
CA SER A 197 3.71 4.05 -2.78
C SER A 197 2.91 4.26 -1.49
N THR A 198 2.67 3.16 -0.77
CA THR A 198 3.06 3.21 0.63
C THR A 198 4.50 3.69 0.65
N LYS A 199 4.71 5.00 0.71
CA LYS A 199 5.81 5.54 1.47
C LYS A 199 5.59 4.89 2.83
N LEU A 200 6.38 3.87 3.14
CA LEU A 200 6.79 3.65 4.53
C LEU A 200 6.98 5.06 5.10
N ALA A 201 6.41 5.37 6.27
CA ALA A 201 6.62 6.66 6.89
C ALA A 201 8.09 7.01 6.69
N GLU A 202 8.43 8.19 6.17
CA GLU A 202 9.81 8.45 5.66
C GLU A 202 10.88 8.09 6.72
N GLU A 203 10.48 8.11 7.99
CA GLU A 203 11.15 7.54 9.16
C GLU A 203 11.46 6.03 9.05
N ASP A 204 10.48 5.17 8.76
CA ASP A 204 10.64 3.71 8.62
C ASP A 204 11.58 3.32 7.46
N GLU A 205 11.52 4.02 6.33
CA GLU A 205 12.44 3.77 5.20
C GLU A 205 13.89 4.15 5.59
N THR A 206 14.03 5.26 6.32
CA THR A 206 15.32 5.72 6.83
C THR A 206 15.89 4.73 7.86
N VAL A 207 15.06 4.26 8.79
CA VAL A 207 15.44 3.25 9.79
C VAL A 207 15.89 1.95 9.10
N LEU A 208 15.12 1.46 8.12
CA LEU A 208 15.48 0.26 7.39
C LEU A 208 16.82 0.42 6.66
N LYS A 209 17.04 1.56 5.98
CA LYS A 209 18.32 1.86 5.31
C LYS A 209 19.51 1.87 6.28
N ILE A 210 19.35 2.45 7.47
CA ILE A 210 20.39 2.49 8.51
C ILE A 210 20.70 1.07 8.99
N ILE A 211 19.68 0.29 9.37
CA ILE A 211 19.85 -1.09 9.85
C ILE A 211 20.53 -1.93 8.77
N THR A 212 20.11 -1.82 7.52
CA THR A 212 20.71 -2.53 6.39
C THR A 212 22.17 -2.13 6.18
N HIS A 213 22.50 -0.84 6.15
CA HIS A 213 23.88 -0.40 5.95
C HIS A 213 24.81 -0.87 7.09
N VAL A 214 24.40 -0.69 8.34
CA VAL A 214 25.20 -1.09 9.51
C VAL A 214 25.34 -2.60 9.56
N GLY A 215 24.25 -3.35 9.36
CA GLY A 215 24.23 -4.81 9.39
C GLY A 215 25.12 -5.43 8.31
N LEU A 216 25.02 -4.95 7.06
CA LEU A 216 25.86 -5.42 5.97
C LEU A 216 27.33 -5.05 6.18
N SER A 217 27.62 -3.83 6.63
CA SER A 217 29.01 -3.41 6.87
C SER A 217 29.68 -4.30 7.92
N LEU A 218 28.99 -4.57 9.02
CA LEU A 218 29.48 -5.46 10.06
C LEU A 218 29.66 -6.90 9.55
N SER A 219 28.72 -7.39 8.74
CA SER A 219 28.81 -8.72 8.14
C SER A 219 29.98 -8.85 7.16
N ILE A 220 30.21 -7.84 6.31
CA ILE A 220 31.34 -7.83 5.35
C ILE A 220 32.67 -7.84 6.10
N VAL A 221 32.82 -7.06 7.19
CA VAL A 221 34.03 -7.07 8.02
C VAL A 221 34.28 -8.47 8.59
N GLY A 222 33.25 -9.14 9.10
CA GLY A 222 33.34 -10.51 9.61
C GLY A 222 33.73 -11.53 8.53
N ILE A 223 33.16 -11.41 7.33
CA ILE A 223 33.49 -12.26 6.18
C ILE A 223 34.94 -12.06 5.75
N LEU A 224 35.41 -10.81 5.65
CA LEU A 224 36.79 -10.50 5.30
C LEU A 224 37.78 -11.07 6.32
N LEU A 225 37.49 -10.90 7.61
CA LEU A 225 38.31 -11.48 8.67
C LEU A 225 38.33 -13.01 8.57
N THR A 226 37.19 -13.64 8.33
CA THR A 226 37.09 -15.10 8.15
C THR A 226 37.95 -15.58 6.98
N LEU A 227 37.86 -14.90 5.83
CA LEU A 227 38.68 -15.25 4.65
C LEU A 227 40.18 -15.09 4.92
N ILE A 228 40.60 -14.04 5.62
CA ILE A 228 42.00 -13.83 6.01
C ILE A 228 42.48 -14.95 6.95
N LEU A 229 41.68 -15.33 7.95
CA LEU A 229 42.04 -16.40 8.88
C LEU A 229 42.18 -17.75 8.16
N TYR A 230 41.26 -18.10 7.26
CA TYR A 230 41.38 -19.33 6.48
C TYR A 230 42.61 -19.33 5.57
N PHE A 231 42.92 -18.18 4.94
CA PHE A 231 44.09 -18.07 4.07
C PHE A 231 45.42 -18.12 4.83
N CYS A 232 45.51 -17.50 6.00
CA CYS A 232 46.76 -17.40 6.76
C CYS A 232 47.00 -18.58 7.71
N LEU A 233 45.95 -19.16 8.29
CA LEU A 233 46.06 -20.11 9.41
C LEU A 233 45.64 -21.53 9.05
N THR A 234 44.98 -21.74 7.92
CA THR A 234 44.46 -23.05 7.50
C THR A 234 45.07 -23.49 6.18
N ASP A 235 45.19 -24.79 5.98
CA ASP A 235 45.53 -25.36 4.69
C ASP A 235 44.35 -25.17 3.72
N VAL A 236 44.58 -24.37 2.67
CA VAL A 236 43.58 -23.98 1.67
C VAL A 236 43.16 -25.17 0.81
N ASP A 237 43.99 -26.22 0.73
CA ASP A 237 43.69 -27.43 -0.03
C ASP A 237 42.73 -28.37 0.72
N GLN A 238 42.46 -28.11 2.01
CA GLN A 238 41.50 -28.91 2.76
C GLN A 238 40.05 -28.68 2.25
N PRO A 239 39.26 -29.74 2.04
CA PRO A 239 37.91 -29.62 1.48
C PRO A 239 36.99 -28.76 2.35
N LEU A 240 37.10 -28.85 3.69
CA LEU A 240 36.33 -28.00 4.60
C LEU A 240 36.69 -26.52 4.47
N SER A 241 37.98 -26.20 4.32
CA SER A 241 38.47 -24.85 4.10
C SER A 241 37.90 -24.28 2.79
N GLN A 242 37.97 -25.04 1.69
CA GLN A 242 37.44 -24.64 0.39
C GLN A 242 35.93 -24.37 0.41
N ILE A 243 35.15 -25.23 1.10
CA ILE A 243 33.69 -25.04 1.25
C ILE A 243 33.42 -23.73 2.02
N ARG A 244 34.04 -23.57 3.19
CA ARG A 244 33.82 -22.40 4.06
C ARG A 244 34.21 -21.10 3.39
N MET A 245 35.34 -21.10 2.68
CA MET A 245 35.76 -19.95 1.88
C MET A 245 34.77 -19.68 0.74
N SER A 246 34.25 -20.70 0.05
CA SER A 246 33.29 -20.51 -1.05
C SER A 246 31.92 -19.98 -0.58
N VAL A 247 31.39 -20.48 0.55
CA VAL A 247 30.20 -19.90 1.20
C VAL A 247 30.45 -18.43 1.54
N SER A 248 31.59 -18.13 2.17
CA SER A 248 31.93 -16.77 2.61
C SER A 248 32.13 -15.81 1.42
N MET A 249 32.80 -16.26 0.36
CA MET A 249 33.03 -15.47 -0.86
C MET A 249 31.71 -15.19 -1.59
N SER A 250 30.84 -16.18 -1.75
CA SER A 250 29.55 -15.99 -2.42
C SER A 250 28.64 -15.05 -1.62
N LEU A 251 28.54 -15.22 -0.30
CA LEU A 251 27.77 -14.34 0.56
C LEU A 251 28.32 -12.90 0.56
N GLY A 252 29.64 -12.74 0.71
CA GLY A 252 30.29 -11.43 0.71
C GLY A 252 30.14 -10.69 -0.61
N ALA A 253 30.30 -11.38 -1.74
CA ALA A 253 30.07 -10.81 -3.07
C ALA A 253 28.60 -10.35 -3.22
N GLY A 254 27.64 -11.17 -2.81
CA GLY A 254 26.22 -10.81 -2.82
C GLY A 254 25.91 -9.55 -1.99
N GLN A 255 26.51 -9.42 -0.81
CA GLN A 255 26.35 -8.24 0.05
C GLN A 255 26.95 -6.97 -0.57
N ILE A 256 28.16 -7.06 -1.14
CA ILE A 256 28.82 -5.92 -1.82
C ILE A 256 27.99 -5.46 -3.02
N ILE A 257 27.50 -6.40 -3.83
CA ILE A 257 26.66 -6.11 -5.00
C ILE A 257 25.35 -5.44 -4.57
N PHE A 258 24.72 -5.95 -3.52
CA PHE A 258 23.51 -5.33 -2.98
C PHE A 258 23.76 -3.90 -2.50
N LEU A 259 24.87 -3.65 -1.79
CA LEU A 259 25.25 -2.31 -1.33
C LEU A 259 25.48 -1.35 -2.52
N ALA A 260 26.16 -1.82 -3.56
CA ALA A 260 26.33 -1.06 -4.81
C ALA A 260 25.00 -0.79 -5.52
N GLY A 261 24.04 -1.71 -5.40
CA GLY A 261 22.70 -1.63 -6.00
C GLY A 261 21.72 -0.70 -5.32
N ILE A 262 21.88 -0.44 -4.01
CA ILE A 262 20.94 0.39 -3.24
C ILE A 262 20.88 1.84 -3.79
N ASN A 263 22.02 2.38 -4.25
CA ASN A 263 22.11 3.76 -4.74
C ASN A 263 22.12 3.89 -6.27
N ALA A 264 22.17 2.78 -7.02
CA ALA A 264 22.39 2.77 -8.46
C ALA A 264 21.10 2.53 -9.27
N THR A 265 20.01 3.25 -8.97
CA THR A 265 18.69 3.06 -9.60
C THR A 265 18.51 3.80 -10.93
N GLU A 266 19.39 4.74 -11.28
CA GLU A 266 19.22 5.59 -12.47
C GLU A 266 19.52 4.85 -13.80
N ASN A 267 20.45 3.89 -13.80
CA ASN A 267 20.82 3.15 -15.00
C ASN A 267 20.13 1.77 -15.01
N LYS A 268 19.09 1.63 -15.85
CA LYS A 268 18.31 0.40 -16.00
C LYS A 268 19.15 -0.83 -16.34
N ALA A 269 20.17 -0.70 -17.20
CA ALA A 269 21.01 -1.84 -17.57
C ALA A 269 21.88 -2.29 -16.39
N ALA A 270 22.47 -1.33 -15.66
CA ALA A 270 23.24 -1.62 -14.45
C ALA A 270 22.37 -2.28 -13.36
N CYS A 271 21.13 -1.79 -13.21
CA CYS A 271 20.17 -2.32 -12.25
C CYS A 271 19.81 -3.79 -12.50
N VAL A 272 19.59 -4.16 -13.77
CA VAL A 272 19.37 -5.56 -14.17
C VAL A 272 20.61 -6.41 -13.88
N THR A 273 21.81 -5.93 -14.23
CA THR A 273 23.05 -6.66 -13.98
C THR A 273 23.27 -6.90 -12.49
N ILE A 274 23.05 -5.89 -11.65
CA ILE A 274 23.14 -5.97 -10.19
C ILE A 274 22.15 -7.00 -9.66
N ALA A 275 20.89 -6.94 -10.07
CA ALA A 275 19.87 -7.89 -9.64
C ALA A 275 20.21 -9.33 -10.03
N ALA A 276 20.73 -9.54 -11.25
CA ALA A 276 21.11 -10.87 -11.74
C ALA A 276 22.33 -11.44 -10.99
N LEU A 277 23.34 -10.61 -10.76
CA LEU A 277 24.51 -11.00 -9.97
C LEU A 277 24.12 -11.28 -8.52
N MET A 278 23.27 -10.45 -7.92
CA MET A 278 22.80 -10.68 -6.56
C MET A 278 22.01 -11.98 -6.43
N GLN A 279 21.10 -12.28 -7.38
CA GLN A 279 20.41 -13.56 -7.43
C GLN A 279 21.41 -14.72 -7.52
N TYR A 280 22.39 -14.62 -8.44
CA TYR A 280 23.41 -15.64 -8.63
C TYR A 280 24.18 -15.95 -7.34
N PHE A 281 24.76 -14.93 -6.70
CA PHE A 281 25.60 -15.11 -5.52
C PHE A 281 24.82 -15.60 -4.31
N LEU A 282 23.57 -15.15 -4.14
CA LEU A 282 22.71 -15.63 -3.06
C LEU A 282 22.35 -17.11 -3.27
N MET A 283 21.98 -17.51 -4.49
CA MET A 283 21.71 -18.91 -4.81
C MET A 283 22.96 -19.79 -4.67
N ALA A 284 24.12 -19.28 -5.07
CA ALA A 284 25.40 -19.97 -4.89
C ALA A 284 25.72 -20.18 -3.40
N ALA A 285 25.47 -19.19 -2.54
CA ALA A 285 25.65 -19.32 -1.10
C ALA A 285 24.79 -20.46 -0.52
N PHE A 286 23.52 -20.57 -0.92
CA PHE A 286 22.64 -21.68 -0.52
C PHE A 286 23.13 -23.04 -1.03
N CYS A 287 23.57 -23.14 -2.29
CA CYS A 287 24.15 -24.38 -2.81
C CYS A 287 25.42 -24.81 -2.05
N TRP A 288 26.27 -23.83 -1.70
CA TRP A 288 27.46 -24.08 -0.91
C TRP A 288 27.14 -24.49 0.53
N MET A 289 26.10 -23.91 1.13
CA MET A 289 25.58 -24.33 2.43
C MET A 289 25.08 -25.77 2.39
N LEU A 290 24.41 -26.19 1.30
CA LEU A 290 24.03 -27.59 1.10
C LEU A 290 25.22 -28.52 0.95
N THR A 291 26.23 -28.09 0.20
CA THR A 291 27.49 -28.85 0.08
C THR A 291 28.17 -29.02 1.44
N GLU A 292 28.16 -27.97 2.26
CA GLU A 292 28.67 -28.00 3.63
C GLU A 292 27.90 -29.01 4.49
N GLY A 293 26.56 -28.99 4.44
CA GLY A 293 25.71 -29.95 5.14
C GLY A 293 25.99 -31.39 4.70
N ILE A 294 26.08 -31.65 3.39
CA ILE A 294 26.44 -32.96 2.84
C ILE A 294 27.83 -33.40 3.30
N PHE A 295 28.80 -32.49 3.29
CA PHE A 295 30.15 -32.78 3.77
C PHE A 295 30.15 -33.21 5.23
N LEU A 296 29.47 -32.46 6.10
CA LEU A 296 29.33 -32.79 7.52
C LEU A 296 28.67 -34.16 7.71
N TYR A 297 27.62 -34.47 6.95
CA TYR A 297 26.97 -35.78 6.99
C TYR A 297 27.91 -36.92 6.55
N LEU A 298 28.64 -36.73 5.46
CA LEU A 298 29.58 -37.74 4.97
C LEU A 298 30.75 -37.96 5.93
N PHE A 299 31.24 -36.88 6.56
CA PHE A 299 32.33 -36.93 7.52
C PHE A 299 31.91 -37.62 8.83
N VAL A 300 30.77 -37.22 9.42
CA VAL A 300 30.32 -37.71 10.73
C VAL A 300 29.64 -39.07 10.63
N VAL A 301 28.70 -39.24 9.69
CA VAL A 301 27.82 -40.43 9.65
C VAL A 301 28.40 -41.53 8.78
N LYS A 302 29.00 -41.17 7.64
CA LYS A 302 29.54 -42.16 6.69
C LYS A 302 31.05 -42.37 6.80
N VAL A 303 31.74 -41.53 7.56
CA VAL A 303 33.21 -41.53 7.71
C VAL A 303 33.90 -41.61 6.34
N TYR A 304 33.35 -40.92 5.34
CA TYR A 304 33.79 -40.99 3.95
C TYR A 304 34.66 -39.77 3.60
N ASN A 305 35.84 -40.02 3.04
CA ASN A 305 36.73 -38.95 2.60
C ASN A 305 36.36 -38.48 1.18
N ILE A 306 35.78 -37.28 1.08
CA ILE A 306 35.31 -36.70 -0.19
C ILE A 306 36.40 -36.03 -1.03
N ASN A 307 37.66 -36.04 -0.61
CA ASN A 307 38.72 -35.21 -1.19
C ASN A 307 38.84 -35.38 -2.72
N SER A 308 38.70 -36.61 -3.24
CA SER A 308 38.80 -36.89 -4.68
C SER A 308 37.60 -36.42 -5.52
N LYS A 309 36.46 -36.10 -4.90
CA LYS A 309 35.22 -35.68 -5.59
C LYS A 309 34.89 -34.20 -5.38
N MET A 310 35.76 -33.44 -4.71
CA MET A 310 35.53 -32.04 -4.37
C MET A 310 35.28 -31.14 -5.59
N TYR A 311 35.93 -31.44 -6.72
CA TYR A 311 35.69 -30.76 -8.01
C TYR A 311 34.22 -30.87 -8.47
N MET A 312 33.58 -32.03 -8.30
CA MET A 312 32.18 -32.23 -8.71
C MET A 312 31.23 -31.32 -7.90
N TYR A 313 31.47 -31.17 -6.60
CA TYR A 313 30.70 -30.26 -5.74
C TYR A 313 30.89 -28.80 -6.15
N HIS A 314 32.10 -28.39 -6.56
CA HIS A 314 32.33 -27.05 -7.10
C HIS A 314 31.51 -26.80 -8.37
N VAL A 315 31.53 -27.74 -9.32
CA VAL A 315 30.78 -27.60 -10.59
C VAL A 315 29.28 -27.52 -10.31
N ILE A 316 28.75 -28.33 -9.39
CA ILE A 316 27.31 -28.30 -9.06
C ILE A 316 26.94 -27.00 -8.36
N SER A 317 27.69 -26.61 -7.33
CA SER A 317 27.35 -25.46 -6.49
C SER A 317 27.48 -24.12 -7.20
N TRP A 318 28.42 -23.98 -8.13
CA TRP A 318 28.54 -22.79 -8.97
C TRP A 318 27.67 -22.86 -10.23
N GLY A 319 27.46 -24.06 -10.80
CA GLY A 319 26.73 -24.24 -12.05
C GLY A 319 25.21 -24.16 -11.90
N LEU A 320 24.65 -24.75 -10.85
CA LEU A 320 23.19 -24.76 -10.63
C LEU A 320 22.60 -23.34 -10.52
N PRO A 321 23.22 -22.38 -9.78
CA PRO A 321 22.79 -20.98 -9.79
C PRO A 321 22.79 -20.32 -11.18
N VAL A 322 23.79 -20.62 -12.03
CA VAL A 322 23.85 -20.06 -13.41
C VAL A 322 22.63 -20.47 -14.22
N ILE A 323 22.26 -21.75 -14.17
CA ILE A 323 21.10 -22.29 -14.90
C ILE A 323 19.83 -21.57 -14.45
N MET A 324 19.66 -21.38 -13.14
CA MET A 324 18.47 -20.75 -12.58
C MET A 324 18.37 -19.26 -12.93
N VAL A 325 19.48 -18.53 -12.92
CA VAL A 325 19.51 -17.12 -13.34
C VAL A 325 19.25 -17.01 -14.85
N ALA A 326 19.83 -17.88 -15.66
CA ALA A 326 19.57 -17.93 -17.10
C ALA A 326 18.09 -18.21 -17.41
N MET A 327 17.46 -19.15 -16.69
CA MET A 327 16.02 -19.40 -16.78
C MET A 327 15.21 -18.17 -16.38
N SER A 328 15.57 -17.51 -15.28
CA SER A 328 14.88 -16.30 -14.79
C SER A 328 14.96 -15.15 -15.80
N LEU A 329 16.14 -14.91 -16.37
CA LEU A 329 16.36 -13.91 -17.42
C LEU A 329 15.65 -14.26 -18.72
N GLY A 330 15.63 -15.54 -19.12
CA GLY A 330 14.94 -16.01 -20.31
C GLY A 330 13.43 -15.79 -20.23
N ILE A 331 12.83 -16.07 -19.07
CA ILE A 331 11.40 -15.82 -18.82
C ILE A 331 11.08 -14.32 -18.85
N ALA A 332 11.94 -13.50 -18.24
CA ALA A 332 11.77 -12.05 -18.25
C ALA A 332 11.87 -11.47 -19.68
N ALA A 333 12.86 -11.92 -20.46
CA ALA A 333 13.04 -11.49 -21.84
C ALA A 333 11.86 -11.88 -22.75
N GLY A 334 11.22 -13.05 -22.52
CA GLY A 334 10.15 -13.56 -23.35
C GLY A 334 8.76 -12.96 -23.10
N LYS A 335 8.49 -12.38 -21.91
CA LYS A 335 7.16 -11.82 -21.58
C LYS A 335 7.05 -10.33 -21.86
N GLU A 336 7.95 -9.53 -21.31
CA GLU A 336 7.79 -8.05 -21.25
C GLU A 336 9.13 -7.29 -21.41
N GLY A 337 10.20 -7.98 -21.83
CA GLY A 337 11.53 -7.42 -21.99
C GLY A 337 12.37 -7.44 -20.71
N LEU A 338 13.69 -7.23 -20.85
CA LEU A 338 14.67 -7.39 -19.77
C LEU A 338 14.40 -6.49 -18.54
N GLN A 339 13.70 -5.37 -18.72
CA GLN A 339 13.32 -4.45 -17.64
C GLN A 339 12.29 -5.05 -16.68
N SER A 340 11.51 -6.05 -17.13
CA SER A 340 10.54 -6.81 -16.35
C SER A 340 11.20 -7.67 -15.24
N TYR A 341 12.52 -7.87 -15.33
CA TYR A 341 13.31 -8.62 -14.35
C TYR A 341 13.46 -7.86 -13.02
N THR A 342 13.50 -6.53 -13.05
CA THR A 342 13.74 -5.67 -11.87
C THR A 342 12.49 -4.95 -11.39
N SER A 343 12.43 -4.61 -10.10
CA SER A 343 11.39 -3.74 -9.53
C SER A 343 11.66 -2.26 -9.84
N ASP A 344 10.62 -1.44 -9.94
CA ASP A 344 10.74 0.01 -10.23
C ASP A 344 11.39 0.81 -9.09
N LYS A 345 11.38 0.28 -7.85
CA LYS A 345 11.87 0.98 -6.65
C LYS A 345 13.27 0.57 -6.21
N TYR A 346 13.70 -0.65 -6.56
CA TYR A 346 14.96 -1.24 -6.10
C TYR A 346 15.55 -2.14 -7.19
N CYS A 347 16.88 -2.21 -7.28
CA CYS A 347 17.59 -3.11 -8.18
C CYS A 347 17.58 -4.56 -7.68
N TRP A 348 16.37 -5.11 -7.57
CA TRP A 348 16.06 -6.46 -7.12
C TRP A 348 15.00 -7.11 -8.02
N LEU A 349 14.89 -8.45 -7.95
CA LEU A 349 13.89 -9.22 -8.70
C LEU A 349 12.48 -8.65 -8.50
N SER A 350 11.77 -8.51 -9.62
CA SER A 350 10.37 -8.08 -9.61
C SER A 350 9.46 -9.10 -8.92
N SER A 351 8.68 -8.63 -7.95
CA SER A 351 7.65 -9.42 -7.28
C SER A 351 6.34 -9.50 -8.06
N THR A 352 6.11 -8.64 -9.06
CA THR A 352 4.84 -8.58 -9.80
C THR A 352 4.72 -9.67 -10.86
N ASN A 353 5.85 -10.12 -11.41
CA ASN A 353 5.86 -10.99 -12.60
C ASN A 353 6.04 -12.48 -12.27
N ASN A 354 5.78 -12.88 -11.02
CA ASN A 354 6.03 -14.22 -10.47
C ASN A 354 7.48 -14.71 -10.62
N LEU A 355 8.44 -13.86 -11.03
CA LEU A 355 9.85 -14.23 -11.15
C LEU A 355 10.47 -14.53 -9.79
N ILE A 356 10.06 -13.79 -8.76
CA ILE A 356 10.52 -14.01 -7.39
C ILE A 356 10.21 -15.43 -6.89
N TRP A 357 9.13 -16.07 -7.36
CA TRP A 357 8.77 -17.43 -6.97
C TRP A 357 9.81 -18.47 -7.41
N ILE A 358 10.48 -18.27 -8.55
CA ILE A 358 11.56 -19.17 -9.00
C ILE A 358 12.69 -19.19 -7.97
N PHE A 359 13.09 -18.01 -7.51
CA PHE A 359 14.11 -17.85 -6.49
C PHE A 359 13.65 -18.44 -5.14
N VAL A 360 12.46 -18.06 -4.67
CA VAL A 360 11.91 -18.52 -3.39
C VAL A 360 11.75 -20.04 -3.34
N THR A 361 11.20 -20.66 -4.38
CA THR A 361 11.03 -22.12 -4.46
C THR A 361 12.37 -22.83 -4.43
N PHE A 362 13.37 -22.32 -5.14
CA PHE A 362 14.72 -22.90 -5.12
C PHE A 362 15.34 -22.85 -3.73
N VAL A 363 15.34 -21.68 -3.10
CA VAL A 363 15.91 -21.51 -1.75
C VAL A 363 15.18 -22.37 -0.74
N ALA A 364 13.84 -22.37 -0.75
CA ALA A 364 13.04 -23.20 0.14
C ALA A 364 13.35 -24.70 -0.03
N PHE A 365 13.53 -25.18 -1.26
CA PHE A 365 13.91 -26.56 -1.51
C PHE A 365 15.28 -26.91 -0.92
N ILE A 366 16.30 -26.06 -1.13
CA ILE A 366 17.64 -26.25 -0.58
C ILE A 366 17.62 -26.24 0.96
N GLU A 367 16.89 -25.30 1.56
CA GLU A 367 16.74 -25.20 3.02
C GLU A 367 16.08 -26.45 3.63
N ILE A 368 15.04 -26.99 2.99
CA ILE A 368 14.42 -28.24 3.43
C ILE A 368 15.44 -29.39 3.42
N LEU A 369 16.24 -29.51 2.36
CA LEU A 369 17.30 -30.53 2.30
C LEU A 369 18.35 -30.35 3.39
N ASN A 370 18.78 -29.11 3.65
CA ASN A 370 19.70 -28.79 4.75
C ASN A 370 19.16 -29.21 6.11
N ILE A 371 17.89 -28.90 6.39
CA ILE A 371 17.23 -29.30 7.64
C ILE A 371 17.18 -30.82 7.76
N LEU A 372 16.82 -31.55 6.70
CA LEU A 372 16.78 -33.01 6.72
C LEU A 372 18.16 -33.62 6.99
N ILE A 373 19.21 -33.07 6.38
CA ILE A 373 20.59 -33.51 6.62
C ILE A 373 20.99 -33.23 8.08
N LEU A 374 20.71 -32.02 8.58
CA LEU A 374 21.01 -31.64 9.96
C LEU A 374 20.33 -32.57 10.97
N ILE A 375 19.04 -32.89 10.77
CA ILE A 375 18.30 -33.84 11.62
C ILE A 375 18.99 -35.21 11.62
N ARG A 376 19.43 -35.71 10.46
CA ARG A 376 20.14 -36.98 10.36
C ARG A 376 21.47 -36.96 11.10
N VAL A 377 22.26 -35.90 10.94
CA VAL A 377 23.56 -35.75 11.61
C VAL A 377 23.38 -35.70 13.13
N ILE A 378 22.43 -34.89 13.64
CA ILE A 378 22.15 -34.79 15.08
C ILE A 378 21.75 -36.15 15.67
N ARG A 379 20.89 -36.90 14.96
CA ARG A 379 20.39 -38.20 15.43
C ARG A 379 21.47 -39.27 15.52
N GLU A 380 22.52 -39.19 14.70
CA GLU A 380 23.64 -40.14 14.78
C GLU A 380 24.69 -39.70 15.81
N MET A 381 24.70 -38.42 16.20
CA MET A 381 25.56 -37.90 17.27
C MET A 381 24.95 -38.05 18.68
N THR A 382 23.64 -38.29 18.79
CA THR A 382 22.92 -38.54 20.06
C THR A 382 22.74 -40.04 20.24
#